data_AF-A0A358XM91-F1
#
_entry.id   AF-A0A358XM91-F1
#
_cell.length_a   1.000
_cell.length_b   1.000
_cell.length_c   1.000
_cell.angle_alpha   90.00
_cell.angle_beta   90.00
_cell.angle_gamma   90.00
#
_symmetry.space_group_name_H-M   'P 1'
#
loop_
_entity.id
_entity.type
_entity.pdbx_description
1 polymer ?
#
loop_
_entity_poly.entity_id
_entity_poly.type
_entity_poly.pdbx_seq_one_letter_code
_entity_poly.pdbx_strand_id
1 'polypeptide(L)'
;MIRPLLNVEVKSGNLSQITFDIWANDYRSKGTFKMDYDDLKVNILSEPGDDGRREKKGLLSFMINQVLFNPGNPDLYGKYTVGHINKRRDRNHPFFKAMWQTLLVGIKQCVGLGPEREAKLMNTAGKVEKVVGGISKAKKMISSIFKKHKTPEELLKEEKEDEAKEAAKIEEKRKRDREKAEKELEKEGAGN
;
A
#
# COMPACT_ATOMS: atom_id res chain seq x y z
N MET A 1 -1.53 -23.96 -21.32
CA MET A 1 -1.66 -23.18 -20.05
C MET A 1 -1.24 -21.75 -20.33
N ILE A 2 -2.12 -20.76 -20.12
CA ILE A 2 -1.82 -19.34 -20.33
C ILE A 2 -1.17 -18.79 -19.06
N ARG A 3 0.05 -18.27 -19.16
CA ARG A 3 0.74 -17.61 -18.04
C ARG A 3 0.57 -16.09 -18.18
N PRO A 4 0.15 -15.37 -17.14
CA PRO A 4 0.12 -13.90 -17.18
C PRO A 4 1.55 -13.38 -17.35
N LEU A 5 1.73 -12.37 -18.21
CA LEU A 5 3.06 -11.80 -18.49
C LEU A 5 3.64 -11.03 -17.30
N LEU A 6 2.77 -10.59 -16.39
CA LEU A 6 3.14 -9.96 -15.14
C LEU A 6 2.29 -10.61 -14.04
N ASN A 7 2.92 -11.19 -13.03
CA ASN A 7 2.23 -11.78 -11.86
C ASN A 7 1.75 -10.67 -10.90
N VAL A 8 0.96 -9.73 -11.42
CA VAL A 8 0.46 -8.57 -10.68
C VAL A 8 -1.04 -8.46 -10.90
N GLU A 9 -1.77 -8.22 -9.80
CA GLU A 9 -3.20 -7.92 -9.78
C GLU A 9 -3.38 -6.42 -9.48
N VAL A 10 -4.10 -5.70 -10.33
CA VAL A 10 -4.47 -4.30 -10.06
C VAL A 10 -5.68 -4.29 -9.14
N LYS A 11 -5.58 -3.57 -8.01
CA LYS A 11 -6.66 -3.41 -7.02
C LYS A 11 -7.50 -2.17 -7.27
N SER A 12 -6.85 -1.05 -7.56
CA SER A 12 -7.49 0.21 -7.90
C SER A 12 -6.54 1.06 -8.73
N GLY A 13 -7.07 2.08 -9.38
CA GLY A 13 -6.32 3.09 -10.12
C GLY A 13 -7.22 3.82 -11.11
N ASN A 14 -7.03 5.12 -11.23
CA ASN A 14 -7.70 5.95 -12.21
C ASN A 14 -6.73 6.23 -13.35
N LEU A 15 -7.07 5.77 -14.55
CA LEU A 15 -6.28 6.02 -15.75
C LEU A 15 -6.89 7.22 -16.48
N SER A 16 -6.12 8.30 -16.62
CA SER A 16 -6.57 9.51 -17.30
C SER A 16 -6.20 9.49 -18.78
N GLN A 17 -4.93 9.18 -19.09
CA GLN A 17 -4.43 9.24 -20.46
C GLN A 17 -3.30 8.25 -20.70
N ILE A 18 -3.26 7.69 -21.91
CA ILE A 18 -2.11 6.98 -22.45
C ILE A 18 -1.69 7.67 -23.74
N THR A 19 -0.41 7.92 -23.89
CA THR A 19 0.15 8.45 -25.15
C THR A 19 1.45 7.73 -25.44
N PHE A 20 1.59 7.21 -26.66
CA PHE A 20 2.80 6.52 -27.07
C PHE A 20 3.17 6.88 -28.50
N ASP A 21 4.47 6.94 -28.74
CA ASP A 21 5.07 7.05 -30.07
C ASP A 21 6.15 5.99 -30.17
N ILE A 22 5.89 4.96 -30.97
CA ILE A 22 6.72 3.75 -31.03
C ILE A 22 6.98 3.40 -32.49
N TRP A 23 8.26 3.38 -32.84
CA TRP A 23 8.75 2.81 -34.07
C TRP A 23 9.21 1.37 -33.84
N ALA A 24 8.77 0.44 -34.69
CA ALA A 24 9.13 -0.96 -34.60
C ALA A 24 9.47 -1.55 -35.96
N ASN A 25 10.44 -2.46 -35.98
CA ASN A 25 10.81 -3.26 -37.14
C ASN A 25 11.02 -4.73 -36.72
N ASP A 26 11.49 -5.56 -37.66
CA ASP A 26 11.70 -7.00 -37.44
C ASP A 26 12.75 -7.34 -36.37
N TYR A 27 13.54 -6.36 -35.94
CA TYR A 27 14.66 -6.55 -35.01
C TYR A 27 14.43 -5.89 -33.65
N ARG A 28 13.76 -4.73 -33.61
CA ARG A 28 13.58 -3.95 -32.38
C ARG A 28 12.38 -3.02 -32.42
N SER A 29 11.96 -2.62 -31.24
CA SER A 29 11.04 -1.52 -31.00
C SER A 29 11.72 -0.43 -30.18
N LYS A 30 11.54 0.82 -30.58
CA LYS A 30 12.00 2.01 -29.86
C LYS A 30 10.89 3.05 -29.79
N GLY A 31 10.86 3.83 -28.72
CA GLY A 31 9.90 4.91 -28.63
C GLY A 31 9.72 5.44 -27.22
N THR A 32 8.69 6.26 -27.08
CA THR A 32 8.28 6.82 -25.80
C THR A 32 6.87 6.37 -25.45
N PHE A 33 6.62 6.22 -24.16
CA PHE A 33 5.34 5.83 -23.61
C PHE A 33 5.06 6.69 -22.37
N LYS A 34 3.91 7.33 -22.36
CA LYS A 34 3.41 8.17 -21.27
C LYS A 34 2.07 7.62 -20.81
N MET A 35 1.88 7.62 -19.51
CA MET A 35 0.68 7.08 -18.89
C MET A 35 0.37 7.91 -17.66
N ASP A 36 -0.73 8.62 -17.70
CA ASP A 36 -1.17 9.54 -16.68
C ASP A 36 -2.22 8.84 -15.83
N TYR A 37 -1.96 8.71 -14.53
CA TYR A 37 -2.81 7.95 -13.63
C TYR A 37 -2.63 8.39 -12.18
N ASP A 38 -3.63 8.06 -11.35
CA ASP A 38 -3.61 8.25 -9.90
C ASP A 38 -4.24 7.05 -9.15
N ASP A 39 -4.03 6.99 -7.84
CA ASP A 39 -4.53 5.95 -6.93
C ASP A 39 -4.22 4.49 -7.36
N LEU A 40 -3.08 4.28 -8.03
CA LEU A 40 -2.68 2.95 -8.47
C LEU A 40 -2.30 2.08 -7.27
N LYS A 41 -3.09 1.04 -7.03
CA LYS A 41 -2.83 0.00 -6.04
C LYS A 41 -2.70 -1.34 -6.73
N VAL A 42 -1.62 -2.06 -6.45
CA VAL A 42 -1.31 -3.35 -7.05
C VAL A 42 -0.93 -4.39 -6.01
N ASN A 43 -1.15 -5.66 -6.35
CA ASN A 43 -0.76 -6.80 -5.54
C ASN A 43 0.13 -7.70 -6.37
N ILE A 44 1.29 -8.09 -5.83
CA ILE A 44 2.11 -9.14 -6.46
C ILE A 44 1.49 -10.49 -6.11
N LEU A 45 1.20 -11.30 -7.13
CA LEU A 45 0.74 -12.67 -6.98
C LEU A 45 1.97 -13.59 -6.88
N SER A 46 2.07 -14.39 -5.81
CA SER A 46 3.07 -15.46 -5.74
C SER A 46 2.70 -16.59 -6.71
N GLU A 47 3.69 -17.38 -7.11
CA GLU A 47 3.44 -18.59 -7.88
C GLU A 47 2.49 -19.53 -7.10
N PRO A 48 1.61 -20.28 -7.80
CA PRO A 48 0.75 -21.27 -7.14
C PRO A 48 1.64 -22.30 -6.43
N GLY A 49 1.27 -22.68 -5.21
CA GLY A 49 1.83 -23.87 -4.58
C GLY A 49 1.42 -25.13 -5.34
N ASP A 50 1.99 -26.27 -4.94
CA ASP A 50 1.76 -27.59 -5.56
C ASP A 50 0.28 -28.03 -5.61
N ASP A 51 -0.60 -27.36 -4.84
CA ASP A 51 -2.04 -27.59 -4.78
C ASP A 51 -2.86 -26.77 -5.82
N GLY A 52 -2.20 -25.97 -6.66
CA GLY A 52 -2.83 -25.19 -7.72
C GLY A 52 -3.64 -23.99 -7.23
N ARG A 53 -3.70 -23.74 -5.91
CA ARG A 53 -4.39 -22.60 -5.32
C ARG A 53 -3.42 -21.44 -5.17
N ARG A 54 -3.78 -20.28 -5.75
CA ARG A 54 -3.05 -19.03 -5.55
C ARG A 54 -3.53 -18.38 -4.25
N GLU A 55 -2.92 -18.75 -3.13
CA GLU A 55 -3.24 -18.11 -1.85
C GLU A 55 -2.84 -16.62 -1.87
N LYS A 56 -3.81 -15.74 -1.60
CA LYS A 56 -3.57 -14.32 -1.34
C LYS A 56 -2.82 -14.21 -0.01
N LYS A 57 -1.52 -13.91 -0.04
CA LYS A 57 -0.75 -13.54 1.17
C LYS A 57 -1.23 -12.17 1.68
N GLY A 58 -2.35 -12.16 2.41
CA GLY A 58 -3.18 -11.01 2.74
C GLY A 58 -2.59 -9.87 3.59
N LEU A 59 -1.29 -9.88 3.88
CA LEU A 59 -0.63 -8.79 4.63
C LEU A 59 0.59 -8.20 3.92
N LEU A 60 1.11 -8.88 2.90
CA LEU A 60 2.34 -8.47 2.19
C LEU A 60 2.07 -7.46 1.07
N SER A 61 0.86 -7.51 0.50
CA SER A 61 0.47 -6.69 -0.64
C SER A 61 0.38 -5.18 -0.33
N PHE A 62 0.08 -4.81 0.91
CA PHE A 62 -0.08 -3.40 1.29
C PHE A 62 1.27 -2.66 1.31
N MET A 63 2.36 -3.32 1.73
CA MET A 63 3.69 -2.70 1.82
C MET A 63 4.41 -2.59 0.47
N ILE A 64 3.94 -3.31 -0.54
CA ILE A 64 4.52 -3.27 -1.90
C ILE A 64 4.13 -1.97 -2.62
N ASN A 65 2.90 -1.50 -2.42
CA ASN A 65 2.36 -0.30 -3.07
C ASN A 65 3.08 0.98 -2.67
N GLN A 66 3.58 1.06 -1.44
CA GLN A 66 4.23 2.26 -0.92
C GLN A 66 5.72 2.35 -1.29
N VAL A 67 6.39 1.22 -1.56
CA VAL A 67 7.86 1.15 -1.71
C VAL A 67 8.29 0.93 -3.16
N LEU A 68 7.48 0.25 -3.98
CA LEU A 68 7.94 -0.33 -5.23
C LEU A 68 7.27 0.25 -6.48
N PHE A 69 5.99 0.58 -6.39
CA PHE A 69 5.21 1.16 -7.48
C PHE A 69 4.99 2.65 -7.24
N ASN A 70 4.97 3.43 -8.31
CA ASN A 70 4.55 4.82 -8.21
C ASN A 70 3.02 4.86 -8.11
N PRO A 71 2.42 5.41 -7.03
CA PRO A 71 0.97 5.45 -6.86
C PRO A 71 0.28 6.39 -7.86
N GLY A 72 1.03 7.31 -8.46
CA GLY A 72 0.56 8.21 -9.51
C GLY A 72 1.67 8.60 -10.48
N ASN A 73 1.25 9.05 -11.66
CA ASN A 73 2.09 9.68 -12.67
C ASN A 73 1.27 10.83 -13.29
N PRO A 74 1.59 12.10 -13.04
CA PRO A 74 2.79 12.58 -12.34
C PRO A 74 2.81 12.22 -10.84
N ASP A 75 4.01 12.20 -10.25
CA ASP A 75 4.16 11.92 -8.81
C ASP A 75 3.66 13.07 -7.92
N LEU A 76 3.76 12.92 -6.59
CA LEU A 76 3.34 13.93 -5.62
C LEU A 76 4.07 15.29 -5.77
N TYR A 77 5.18 15.33 -6.51
CA TYR A 77 5.94 16.53 -6.82
C TYR A 77 5.70 17.04 -8.25
N GLY A 78 4.73 16.47 -8.97
CA GLY A 78 4.41 16.84 -10.34
C GLY A 78 5.36 16.28 -11.39
N LYS A 79 6.27 15.35 -11.02
CA LYS A 79 7.25 14.79 -11.95
C LYS A 79 6.67 13.60 -12.71
N TYR A 80 6.74 13.68 -14.04
CA TYR A 80 6.35 12.59 -14.91
C TYR A 80 7.45 11.53 -15.02
N THR A 81 7.04 10.27 -14.90
CA THR A 81 7.85 9.11 -15.27
C THR A 81 7.46 8.68 -16.69
N VAL A 82 8.39 8.83 -17.63
CA VAL A 82 8.18 8.47 -19.04
C VAL A 82 8.92 7.18 -19.36
N GLY A 83 8.19 6.23 -19.96
CA GLY A 83 8.77 5.00 -20.46
C GLY A 83 9.57 5.24 -21.75
N HIS A 84 10.86 4.94 -21.71
CA HIS A 84 11.76 4.92 -22.85
C HIS A 84 11.94 3.47 -23.30
N ILE A 85 11.28 3.13 -24.40
CA ILE A 85 11.25 1.78 -24.93
C ILE A 85 12.50 1.56 -25.79
N ASN A 86 13.22 0.50 -25.49
CA ASN A 86 14.28 -0.02 -26.35
C ASN A 86 14.36 -1.54 -26.19
N LYS A 87 13.51 -2.26 -26.91
CA LYS A 87 13.33 -3.71 -26.78
C LYS A 87 13.73 -4.42 -28.07
N ARG A 88 14.53 -5.49 -27.96
CA ARG A 88 14.77 -6.41 -29.07
C ARG A 88 13.52 -7.28 -29.30
N ARG A 89 13.16 -7.48 -30.57
CA ARG A 89 12.06 -8.35 -30.98
C ARG A 89 12.57 -9.79 -31.05
N ASP A 90 11.80 -10.70 -30.47
CA ASP A 90 12.00 -12.13 -30.70
C ASP A 90 11.38 -12.46 -32.07
N ARG A 91 12.20 -13.05 -32.96
CA ARG A 91 11.81 -13.37 -34.34
C ARG A 91 10.76 -14.50 -34.38
N ASN A 92 10.68 -15.32 -33.35
CA ASN A 92 9.69 -16.39 -33.20
C ASN A 92 8.36 -15.90 -32.61
N HIS A 93 8.27 -14.63 -32.17
CA HIS A 93 7.03 -14.07 -31.66
C HIS A 93 6.13 -13.53 -32.78
N PRO A 94 4.83 -13.87 -32.78
CA PRO A 94 3.84 -13.21 -33.63
C PRO A 94 3.84 -11.70 -33.42
N PHE A 95 3.42 -10.95 -34.44
CA PHE A 95 3.36 -9.47 -34.41
C PHE A 95 2.69 -8.93 -33.13
N PHE A 96 1.48 -9.40 -32.83
CA PHE A 96 0.72 -8.94 -31.65
C PHE A 96 1.43 -9.21 -30.33
N LYS A 97 2.11 -10.36 -30.19
CA LYS A 97 2.88 -10.67 -28.99
C LYS A 97 4.06 -9.72 -28.84
N ALA A 98 4.77 -9.44 -29.93
CA ALA A 98 5.87 -8.48 -29.93
C ALA A 98 5.40 -7.05 -29.63
N MET A 99 4.27 -6.63 -30.19
CA MET A 99 3.62 -5.34 -29.93
C MET A 99 3.22 -5.22 -28.45
N TRP A 100 2.47 -6.19 -27.91
CA TRP A 100 2.04 -6.16 -26.51
C TRP A 100 3.23 -6.16 -25.55
N GLN A 101 4.25 -6.97 -25.80
CA GLN A 101 5.46 -6.95 -24.98
C GLN A 101 6.23 -5.63 -25.05
N THR A 102 6.11 -4.89 -26.16
CA THR A 102 6.71 -3.56 -26.32
C THR A 102 5.98 -2.54 -25.46
N LEU A 103 4.64 -2.53 -25.52
CA LEU A 103 3.80 -1.69 -24.66
C LEU A 103 4.03 -2.00 -23.17
N LEU A 104 4.14 -3.29 -22.83
CA LEU A 104 4.40 -3.72 -21.46
C LEU A 104 5.71 -3.13 -20.89
N VAL A 105 6.75 -2.96 -21.70
CA VAL A 105 7.98 -2.28 -21.25
C VAL A 105 7.71 -0.81 -20.90
N GLY A 106 6.95 -0.11 -21.74
CA GLY A 106 6.55 1.28 -21.48
C GLY A 106 5.74 1.40 -20.19
N ILE A 107 4.72 0.56 -20.03
CA ILE A 107 3.87 0.51 -18.83
C ILE A 107 4.72 0.26 -17.59
N LYS A 108 5.58 -0.77 -17.60
CA LYS A 108 6.48 -1.11 -16.48
C LYS A 108 7.31 0.09 -16.05
N GLN A 109 7.92 0.79 -16.99
CA GLN A 109 8.74 1.95 -16.65
C GLN A 109 7.91 3.11 -16.07
N CYS A 110 6.73 3.40 -16.62
CA CYS A 110 5.84 4.45 -16.08
C CYS A 110 5.39 4.17 -14.64
N VAL A 111 5.09 2.91 -14.31
CA VAL A 111 4.68 2.53 -12.93
C VAL A 111 5.84 2.38 -11.96
N GLY A 112 7.07 2.73 -12.37
CA GLY A 112 8.27 2.65 -11.54
C GLY A 112 8.95 1.27 -11.54
N LEU A 113 8.53 0.32 -12.37
CA LEU A 113 9.17 -1.00 -12.57
C LEU A 113 10.26 -0.94 -13.64
N GLY A 114 11.25 -0.06 -13.47
CA GLY A 114 12.46 -0.10 -14.28
C GLY A 114 13.30 -1.37 -14.04
N PRO A 115 14.24 -1.73 -14.94
CA PRO A 115 15.03 -2.96 -14.85
C PRO A 115 15.81 -3.10 -13.52
N GLU A 116 16.32 -2.01 -12.97
CA GLU A 116 17.00 -2.01 -11.66
C GLU A 116 16.06 -2.30 -10.49
N ARG A 117 14.81 -1.81 -10.56
CA ARG A 117 13.79 -2.03 -9.54
C ARG A 117 13.18 -3.43 -9.67
N GLU A 118 13.06 -3.98 -10.88
CA GLU A 118 12.66 -5.37 -11.13
C GLU A 118 13.67 -6.36 -10.52
N ALA A 119 14.97 -6.10 -10.66
CA ALA A 119 16.00 -6.88 -9.99
C ALA A 119 15.89 -6.81 -8.45
N LYS A 120 15.63 -5.62 -7.88
CA LYS A 120 15.38 -5.46 -6.44
C LYS A 120 14.12 -6.19 -5.98
N LEU A 121 13.06 -6.21 -6.79
CA LEU A 121 11.83 -6.95 -6.52
C LEU A 121 12.06 -8.45 -6.44
N MET A 122 12.77 -9.05 -7.40
CA MET A 122 13.06 -10.48 -7.37
C MET A 122 13.90 -10.87 -6.14
N ASN A 123 14.88 -10.04 -5.79
CA ASN A 123 15.68 -10.23 -4.58
C ASN A 123 14.88 -10.05 -3.28
N THR A 124 13.93 -9.10 -3.26
CA THR A 124 13.10 -8.82 -2.09
C THR A 124 12.02 -9.88 -1.92
N ALA A 125 11.35 -10.30 -3.00
CA ALA A 125 10.39 -11.41 -2.99
C ALA A 125 11.03 -12.70 -2.47
N GLY A 126 12.22 -13.06 -2.94
CA GLY A 126 12.97 -14.22 -2.43
C GLY A 126 13.40 -14.09 -0.96
N LYS A 127 13.72 -12.87 -0.48
CA LYS A 127 14.00 -12.62 0.95
C LYS A 127 12.74 -12.72 1.80
N VAL A 128 11.63 -12.16 1.34
CA VAL A 128 10.37 -12.18 2.08
C VAL A 128 9.76 -13.57 2.12
N GLU A 129 9.93 -14.39 1.08
CA GLU A 129 9.55 -15.80 1.11
C GLU A 129 10.28 -16.57 2.23
N LYS A 130 11.60 -16.33 2.38
CA LYS A 130 12.38 -16.89 3.49
C LYS A 130 11.92 -16.38 4.87
N VAL A 131 11.55 -15.10 4.99
CA VAL A 131 11.02 -14.54 6.24
C VAL A 131 9.62 -15.09 6.56
N VAL A 132 8.77 -15.29 5.54
CA VAL A 132 7.44 -15.89 5.68
C VAL A 132 7.53 -17.36 6.13
N GLY A 133 8.54 -18.12 5.68
CA GLY A 133 8.84 -19.45 6.21
C GLY A 133 9.11 -19.47 7.73
N GLY A 134 9.64 -18.36 8.28
CA GLY A 134 9.87 -18.17 9.72
C GLY A 134 8.62 -17.78 10.54
N ILE A 135 7.52 -17.38 9.90
CA ILE A 135 6.30 -16.88 10.56
C ILE A 135 5.55 -17.98 11.32
N SER A 136 5.83 -19.28 11.09
CA SER A 136 5.14 -20.37 11.80
C SER A 136 5.34 -20.30 13.32
N LYS A 137 6.53 -19.90 13.79
CA LYS A 137 6.84 -19.67 15.22
C LYS A 137 6.18 -18.41 15.76
N ALA A 138 6.17 -17.32 14.99
CA ALA A 138 5.52 -16.07 15.37
C ALA A 138 3.99 -16.21 15.44
N LYS A 139 3.38 -16.96 14.51
CA LYS A 139 1.93 -17.26 14.49
C LYS A 139 1.51 -18.10 15.68
N LYS A 140 2.36 -19.05 16.12
CA LYS A 140 2.17 -19.79 17.39
C LYS A 140 2.25 -18.87 18.61
N MET A 141 3.24 -17.97 18.67
CA MET A 141 3.35 -17.01 19.78
C MET A 141 2.17 -16.03 19.84
N ILE A 142 1.75 -15.46 18.70
CA ILE A 142 0.61 -14.53 18.62
C ILE A 142 -0.69 -15.25 18.98
N SER A 143 -0.89 -16.50 18.54
CA SER A 143 -2.05 -17.31 18.96
C SER A 143 -2.07 -17.57 20.47
N SER A 144 -0.91 -17.77 21.10
CA SER A 144 -0.80 -17.96 22.55
C SER A 144 -1.06 -16.67 23.34
N ILE A 145 -0.72 -15.51 22.76
CA ILE A 145 -0.98 -14.19 23.34
C ILE A 145 -2.46 -13.82 23.16
N PHE A 146 -3.03 -14.06 21.99
CA PHE A 146 -4.44 -13.79 21.68
C PHE A 146 -5.40 -14.72 22.45
N LYS A 147 -4.96 -15.93 22.81
CA LYS A 147 -5.71 -16.81 23.72
C LYS A 147 -5.71 -16.33 25.17
N LYS A 148 -4.90 -15.33 25.54
CA LYS A 148 -4.71 -14.98 26.95
C LYS A 148 -5.23 -13.62 27.41
N HIS A 149 -5.60 -12.65 26.58
CA HIS A 149 -6.30 -11.47 27.11
C HIS A 149 -7.25 -10.80 26.11
N LYS A 150 -8.35 -10.29 26.68
CA LYS A 150 -9.45 -9.44 26.18
C LYS A 150 -9.36 -8.91 24.75
N THR A 151 -10.50 -8.99 24.07
CA THR A 151 -10.73 -8.54 22.69
C THR A 151 -10.43 -7.04 22.56
N PRO A 152 -9.85 -6.54 21.44
CA PRO A 152 -9.53 -5.11 21.27
C PRO A 152 -10.72 -4.16 21.51
N GLU A 153 -11.94 -4.63 21.28
CA GLU A 153 -13.17 -3.87 21.54
C GLU A 153 -13.48 -3.68 23.02
N GLU A 154 -13.01 -4.58 23.89
CA GLU A 154 -13.22 -4.49 25.35
C GLU A 154 -12.23 -3.51 25.98
N LEU A 155 -10.98 -3.48 25.49
CA LEU A 155 -9.97 -2.49 25.92
C LEU A 155 -10.36 -1.07 25.52
N LEU A 156 -10.89 -0.88 24.30
CA LEU A 156 -11.41 0.41 23.84
C LEU A 156 -12.67 0.86 24.59
N LYS A 157 -13.42 -0.06 25.19
CA LYS A 157 -14.57 0.27 26.05
C LYS A 157 -14.12 0.66 27.46
N GLU A 158 -13.14 -0.05 28.03
CA GLU A 158 -12.56 0.29 29.34
C GLU A 158 -11.86 1.67 29.30
N GLU A 159 -11.03 1.94 28.29
CA GLU A 159 -10.37 3.25 28.15
C GLU A 159 -11.37 4.41 28.03
N LYS A 160 -12.44 4.23 27.24
CA LYS A 160 -13.49 5.24 27.09
C LYS A 160 -14.30 5.46 28.37
N GLU A 161 -14.55 4.41 29.15
CA GLU A 161 -15.24 4.56 30.44
C GLU A 161 -14.37 5.27 31.48
N ASP A 162 -13.07 5.01 31.49
CA ASP A 162 -12.15 5.65 32.43
C ASP A 162 -11.93 7.12 32.09
N GLU A 163 -11.76 7.46 30.81
CA GLU A 163 -11.73 8.86 30.35
C GLU A 163 -13.03 9.62 30.69
N ALA A 164 -14.19 8.98 30.51
CA ALA A 164 -15.48 9.59 30.84
C ALA A 164 -15.64 9.85 32.35
N LYS A 165 -15.17 8.94 33.20
CA LYS A 165 -15.19 9.10 34.67
C LYS A 165 -14.23 10.21 35.12
N GLU A 166 -13.06 10.32 34.48
CA GLU A 166 -12.09 11.36 34.80
C GLU A 166 -12.59 12.74 34.37
N ALA A 167 -13.17 12.86 33.17
CA ALA A 167 -13.80 14.09 32.70
C ALA A 167 -14.94 14.54 33.62
N ALA A 168 -15.80 13.61 34.08
CA ALA A 168 -16.89 13.91 35.00
C ALA A 168 -16.38 14.42 36.37
N LYS A 169 -15.30 13.83 36.90
CA LYS A 169 -14.67 14.30 38.15
C LYS A 169 -14.07 15.70 38.00
N ILE A 170 -13.44 15.99 36.86
CA ILE A 170 -12.88 17.31 36.57
C ILE A 170 -13.99 18.37 36.46
N GLU A 171 -15.09 18.04 35.80
CA GLU A 171 -16.23 18.96 35.68
C GLU A 171 -16.91 19.23 37.04
N GLU A 172 -17.08 18.19 37.86
CA GLU A 172 -17.64 18.32 39.20
C GLU A 172 -16.71 19.11 40.14
N LYS A 173 -15.39 18.98 39.98
CA LYS A 173 -14.41 19.82 40.70
C LYS A 173 -14.51 21.28 40.27
N ARG A 174 -14.60 21.55 38.95
CA ARG A 174 -14.79 22.92 38.42
C ARG A 174 -16.08 23.58 38.91
N LYS A 175 -17.18 22.83 39.01
CA LYS A 175 -18.45 23.35 39.57
C LYS A 175 -18.32 23.71 41.05
N ARG A 176 -17.69 22.84 41.86
CA ARG A 176 -17.41 23.12 43.28
C ARG A 176 -16.49 24.31 43.49
N ASP A 177 -15.46 24.46 42.66
CA ASP A 177 -14.51 25.58 42.74
C ASP A 177 -15.20 26.90 42.33
N ARG A 178 -16.12 26.86 41.36
CA ARG A 178 -16.92 28.03 40.95
C ARG A 178 -17.93 28.47 42.02
N GLU A 179 -18.63 27.54 42.65
CA GLU A 179 -19.54 27.84 43.78
C GLU A 179 -18.78 28.39 45.00
N LYS A 180 -17.54 27.93 45.24
CA LYS A 180 -16.68 28.50 46.30
C LYS A 180 -16.26 29.92 45.99
N ALA A 181 -15.84 30.20 44.76
CA ALA A 181 -15.46 31.55 44.33
C ALA A 181 -16.63 32.54 44.41
N GLU A 182 -17.84 32.12 44.03
CA GLU A 182 -19.06 32.95 44.15
C GLU A 182 -19.40 33.26 45.62
N LYS A 183 -19.25 32.28 46.53
CA LYS A 183 -19.45 32.50 47.98
C LYS A 183 -18.37 33.36 48.64
N GLU A 184 -17.16 33.41 48.10
CA GLU A 184 -16.09 34.28 48.58
C GLU A 184 -16.32 35.74 48.12
N LEU A 185 -16.77 35.94 46.88
CA LEU A 185 -17.16 37.25 46.35
C LEU A 185 -18.36 37.88 47.09
N GLU A 186 -19.35 37.08 47.49
CA GLU A 186 -20.48 37.56 48.31
C GLU A 186 -20.06 37.98 49.73
N LYS A 187 -18.98 37.41 50.28
CA LYS A 187 -18.46 37.79 51.61
C LYS A 187 -17.61 39.06 51.57
N GLU A 188 -16.88 39.32 50.48
CA GLU A 188 -16.10 40.55 50.30
C GLU A 188 -16.99 41.76 49.98
N GLY A 189 -18.15 41.56 49.35
CA GLY A 189 -19.13 42.63 49.07
C GLY A 189 -19.97 43.11 50.26
N ALA A 190 -19.96 42.39 51.39
CA ALA A 190 -20.74 42.73 52.60
C ALA A 190 -19.94 43.48 53.67
N GLY A 191 -18.68 43.86 53.37
CA GLY A 191 -17.72 44.45 54.31
C GLY A 191 -17.37 45.92 54.07
N ASN A 192 -18.25 46.72 53.48
CA ASN A 192 -18.07 48.17 53.34
C ASN A 192 -19.35 48.94 53.70
#